data_AF-A0A368H0P2-F1
#
_entry.id   AF-A0A368H0P2-F1
#
_cell.length_a   1.000
_cell.length_b   1.000
_cell.length_c   1.000
_cell.angle_alpha   90.00
_cell.angle_beta   90.00
_cell.angle_gamma   90.00
#
_symmetry.space_group_name_H-M   'P 1'
#
loop_
_entity.id
_entity.type
_entity.pdbx_description
1 polymer ?
#
loop_
_entity_poly.entity_id
_entity_poly.type
_entity_poly.pdbx_seq_one_letter_code
_entity_poly.pdbx_strand_id
1 'polypeptide(L)'
;MLKWLADMTSARVVAEKSDDGRDEIMDNDDTMMIDLILAEIEAAVAAFETEKEQRKSQECLQKRVPDYSWLISENTQKPKKYLTMSERSRLERACERLRPNEWSKLITLWKARSKSASSREHIFDCFISSVHEVILSRPRPPSVGDVVRKYMRSASSVNAVSDSPRIMGSTRSLADVSFRQLSEIV
;
A
#
# COMPACT_ATOMS: atom_id res chain seq x y z
N MET A 1 28.93 -24.42 52.11
CA MET A 1 28.84 -25.72 51.40
C MET A 1 27.49 -26.32 51.75
N LEU A 2 26.64 -26.63 50.75
CA LEU A 2 25.23 -27.09 50.82
C LEU A 2 24.14 -26.01 50.68
N LYS A 3 23.90 -25.56 49.44
CA LYS A 3 22.54 -25.29 48.90
C LYS A 3 22.56 -25.16 47.37
N TRP A 4 23.16 -26.15 46.71
CA TRP A 4 23.28 -26.28 45.25
C TRP A 4 22.48 -27.50 44.74
N LEU A 5 21.27 -27.73 45.27
CA LEU A 5 20.39 -28.83 44.86
C LEU A 5 18.92 -28.40 44.89
N ALA A 6 18.59 -27.35 44.15
CA ALA A 6 17.21 -27.01 43.83
C ALA A 6 17.12 -26.51 42.38
N ASP A 7 17.78 -27.24 41.48
CA ASP A 7 17.30 -27.41 40.12
C ASP A 7 16.51 -28.72 40.07
N MET A 8 15.59 -28.81 39.11
CA MET A 8 15.08 -30.06 38.50
C MET A 8 13.58 -30.37 38.53
N THR A 9 12.66 -29.46 38.90
CA THR A 9 11.25 -29.61 38.45
C THR A 9 10.52 -28.28 38.31
N SER A 10 10.94 -27.43 37.38
CA SER A 10 10.00 -26.51 36.73
C SER A 10 10.14 -26.71 35.24
N ALA A 11 9.32 -27.63 34.72
CA ALA A 11 9.08 -27.76 33.31
C ALA A 11 8.44 -26.46 32.82
N ARG A 12 9.27 -25.44 32.57
CA ARG A 12 8.94 -24.45 31.57
C ARG A 12 8.92 -25.22 30.27
N VAL A 13 7.71 -25.46 29.78
CA VAL A 13 7.44 -25.74 28.39
C VAL A 13 8.13 -24.63 27.61
N VAL A 14 9.39 -24.88 27.22
CA VAL A 14 9.99 -24.21 26.08
C VAL A 14 9.11 -24.68 24.94
N ALA A 15 8.10 -23.87 24.62
CA ALA A 15 7.54 -23.90 23.30
C ALA A 15 8.75 -23.64 22.40
N GLU A 16 9.27 -24.72 21.82
CA GLU A 16 10.12 -24.66 20.65
C GLU A 16 9.32 -23.81 19.67
N LYS A 17 9.65 -22.51 19.65
CA LYS A 17 9.27 -21.65 18.55
C LYS A 17 10.07 -22.25 17.41
N SER A 18 9.42 -23.15 16.68
CA SER A 18 9.86 -23.61 15.38
C SER A 18 10.13 -22.34 14.59
N ASP A 19 11.40 -21.98 14.53
CA ASP A 19 11.96 -20.98 13.63
C ASP A 19 11.82 -21.60 12.23
N ASP A 20 10.58 -21.61 11.76
CA ASP A 20 10.20 -22.02 10.43
C ASP A 20 10.72 -20.86 9.57
N GLY A 21 11.91 -21.03 8.99
CA GLY A 21 12.57 -20.07 8.08
C GLY A 21 11.78 -19.73 6.81
N ARG A 22 10.45 -19.87 6.84
CA ARG A 22 9.50 -19.41 5.85
C ARG A 22 9.30 -17.90 5.90
N ASP A 23 9.50 -17.24 7.04
CA ASP A 23 9.41 -15.78 7.13
C ASP A 23 10.54 -15.10 6.32
N GLU A 24 11.77 -15.65 6.32
CA GLU A 24 12.89 -15.12 5.53
C GLU A 24 12.67 -15.22 4.01
N ILE A 25 11.91 -16.22 3.55
CA ILE A 25 11.61 -16.41 2.12
C ILE A 25 10.58 -15.38 1.64
N MET A 26 9.59 -15.04 2.46
CA MET A 26 8.56 -14.06 2.11
C MET A 26 9.11 -12.64 2.00
N ASP A 27 10.04 -12.26 2.88
CA ASP A 27 10.66 -10.94 2.86
C ASP A 27 11.54 -10.73 1.60
N ASN A 28 12.11 -11.80 1.06
CA ASN A 28 12.89 -11.75 -0.17
C ASN A 28 12.02 -11.47 -1.41
N ASP A 29 10.82 -12.05 -1.49
CA ASP A 29 9.88 -11.81 -2.59
C ASP A 29 9.39 -10.36 -2.64
N ASP A 30 9.06 -9.80 -1.47
CA ASP A 30 8.66 -8.39 -1.38
C ASP A 30 9.81 -7.45 -1.72
N THR A 31 11.04 -7.77 -1.31
CA THR A 31 12.23 -7.00 -1.68
C THR A 31 12.46 -7.00 -3.19
N MET A 32 12.36 -8.16 -3.85
CA MET A 32 12.46 -8.27 -5.31
C MET A 32 11.37 -7.46 -6.03
N MET A 33 10.14 -7.46 -5.51
CA MET A 33 9.04 -6.69 -6.08
C MET A 33 9.24 -5.18 -5.92
N ILE A 34 9.80 -4.74 -4.79
CA ILE A 34 10.20 -3.35 -4.56
C ILE A 34 11.26 -2.94 -5.59
N ASP A 35 12.30 -3.75 -5.80
CA ASP A 35 13.34 -3.42 -6.78
C ASP A 35 12.81 -3.37 -8.21
N LEU A 36 11.93 -4.30 -8.57
CA LEU A 36 11.32 -4.34 -9.90
C LEU A 36 10.43 -3.11 -10.16
N ILE A 37 9.63 -2.69 -9.17
CA ILE A 37 8.79 -1.50 -9.33
C ILE A 37 9.64 -0.22 -9.39
N LEU A 38 10.71 -0.13 -8.60
CA LEU A 38 11.62 1.01 -8.65
C LEU A 38 12.33 1.12 -9.99
N ALA A 39 12.79 -0.01 -10.55
CA ALA A 39 13.37 -0.04 -11.88
C ALA A 39 12.38 0.40 -12.97
N GLU A 40 11.11 -0.02 -12.86
CA GLU A 40 10.07 0.42 -13.80
C GLU A 40 9.75 1.92 -13.65
N ILE A 41 9.75 2.46 -12.42
CA ILE A 41 9.56 3.91 -12.18
C ILE A 41 10.74 4.69 -12.75
N GLU A 42 11.96 4.21 -12.55
CA GLU A 42 13.17 4.80 -13.10
C GLU A 42 13.15 4.79 -14.64
N ALA A 43 12.72 3.67 -15.24
CA ALA A 43 12.53 3.58 -16.69
C ALA A 43 11.47 4.57 -17.19
N ALA A 44 10.35 4.75 -16.47
CA ALA A 44 9.32 5.72 -16.82
C ALA A 44 9.83 7.16 -16.75
N VAL A 45 10.63 7.49 -15.73
CA VAL A 45 11.27 8.79 -15.58
C VAL A 45 12.30 9.03 -16.69
N ALA A 46 13.14 8.04 -16.99
CA ALA A 46 14.11 8.12 -18.08
C ALA A 46 13.41 8.34 -19.44
N ALA A 47 12.33 7.59 -19.70
CA ALA A 47 11.51 7.74 -20.90
C ALA A 47 10.92 9.15 -21.01
N PHE A 48 10.34 9.66 -19.92
CA PHE A 48 9.77 11.01 -19.87
C PHE A 48 10.80 12.10 -20.20
N GLU A 49 11.99 12.04 -19.60
CA GLU A 49 13.03 13.02 -19.86
C GLU A 49 13.58 12.91 -21.30
N THR A 50 13.71 11.70 -21.83
CA THR A 50 14.11 11.51 -23.24
C THR A 50 13.07 12.05 -24.22
N GLU A 51 11.78 11.84 -23.97
CA GLU A 51 10.70 12.36 -24.82
C GLU A 51 10.67 13.90 -24.78
N LYS A 52 10.87 14.49 -23.60
CA LYS A 52 10.95 15.95 -23.42
C LYS A 52 12.13 16.56 -24.17
N GLU A 53 13.30 15.92 -24.11
CA GLU A 53 14.50 16.33 -24.85
C GLU A 53 14.26 16.24 -26.37
N GLN A 54 13.67 15.13 -26.85
CA GLN A 54 13.29 14.96 -28.25
C GLN A 54 12.31 16.03 -28.72
N ARG A 55 11.25 16.30 -27.95
CA ARG A 55 10.25 17.34 -28.27
C ARG A 55 10.89 18.72 -28.39
N LYS A 56 11.77 19.09 -27.45
CA LYS A 56 12.51 20.36 -27.51
C LYS A 56 13.38 20.46 -28.76
N SER A 57 14.11 19.39 -29.10
CA SER A 57 14.94 19.34 -30.30
C SER A 57 14.12 19.52 -31.59
N GLN A 58 12.93 18.90 -31.64
CA GLN A 58 12.00 19.00 -32.75
C GLN A 58 11.45 20.42 -32.90
N GLU A 59 11.12 21.08 -31.78
CA GLU A 59 10.70 22.49 -31.79
C GLU A 59 11.80 23.43 -32.28
N CYS A 60 13.05 23.21 -31.91
CA CYS A 60 14.19 24.00 -32.39
C CYS A 60 14.35 23.89 -33.92
N LEU A 61 14.20 22.66 -34.46
CA LEU A 61 14.21 22.42 -35.90
C LEU A 61 13.05 23.14 -36.62
N GLN A 62 11.84 23.07 -36.06
CA GLN A 62 10.67 23.77 -36.63
C GLN A 62 10.84 25.29 -36.62
N LYS A 63 11.39 25.84 -35.52
CA LYS A 63 11.60 27.29 -35.35
C LYS A 63 12.85 27.80 -36.08
N ARG A 64 13.64 26.92 -36.72
CA ARG A 64 14.96 27.23 -37.33
C ARG A 64 15.91 27.95 -36.38
N VAL A 65 15.80 27.68 -35.09
CA VAL A 65 16.69 28.24 -34.07
C VAL A 65 17.78 27.21 -33.80
N PRO A 66 19.07 27.57 -33.90
CA PRO A 66 20.16 26.67 -33.52
C PRO A 66 20.03 26.25 -32.05
N ASP A 67 20.07 24.94 -31.78
CA ASP A 67 20.06 24.42 -30.42
C ASP A 67 21.48 24.34 -29.86
N TYR A 68 21.74 25.15 -28.84
CA TYR A 68 22.99 25.19 -28.10
C TYR A 68 22.88 24.50 -26.73
N SER A 69 21.84 23.70 -26.51
CA SER A 69 21.65 22.93 -25.27
C SER A 69 22.84 22.01 -24.93
N TRP A 70 23.62 21.59 -25.93
CA TRP A 70 24.87 20.84 -25.75
C TRP A 70 26.03 21.70 -25.23
N LEU A 71 26.02 23.03 -25.45
CA LEU A 71 27.01 23.96 -24.90
C LEU A 71 26.78 24.26 -23.42
N ILE A 72 25.53 24.11 -22.95
CA ILE A 72 25.16 24.24 -21.53
C ILE A 72 25.52 22.93 -20.82
N SER A 73 26.83 22.70 -20.66
CA SER A 73 27.43 21.49 -20.09
C SER A 73 27.37 21.47 -18.55
N GLU A 74 26.50 22.25 -17.93
CA GLU A 74 26.31 22.16 -16.49
C GLU A 74 25.42 20.94 -16.22
N ASN A 75 26.06 19.85 -15.80
CA ASN A 75 25.45 18.61 -15.31
C ASN A 75 24.37 18.84 -14.21
N THR A 76 24.28 20.05 -13.66
CA THR A 76 23.25 20.49 -12.72
C THR A 76 21.89 20.77 -13.38
N GLN A 77 21.85 21.10 -14.68
CA GLN A 77 20.60 21.40 -15.40
C GLN A 77 20.06 20.24 -16.24
N LYS A 78 20.86 19.20 -16.52
CA LYS A 78 20.34 18.00 -17.17
C LYS A 78 19.55 17.19 -16.14
N PRO A 79 18.25 16.95 -16.36
CA PRO A 79 17.45 16.16 -15.44
C PRO A 79 18.07 14.76 -15.35
N LYS A 80 18.31 14.31 -14.13
CA LYS A 80 18.93 13.00 -13.87
C LYS A 80 17.99 11.92 -14.36
N LYS A 81 18.43 11.09 -15.30
CA LYS A 81 17.63 9.94 -15.80
C LYS A 81 17.46 8.83 -14.77
N TYR A 82 18.12 8.97 -13.63
CA TYR A 82 18.11 8.03 -12.50
C TYR A 82 17.35 8.61 -11.31
N LEU A 83 16.89 7.73 -10.44
CA LEU A 83 16.32 8.13 -9.14
C LEU A 83 17.44 8.63 -8.21
N THR A 84 17.21 9.76 -7.56
CA THR A 84 18.06 10.22 -6.45
C THR A 84 17.80 9.36 -5.21
N MET A 85 18.77 9.28 -4.30
CA MET A 85 18.63 8.52 -3.05
C MET A 85 17.40 8.94 -2.22
N SER A 86 17.07 10.23 -2.23
CA SER A 86 15.88 10.76 -1.54
C SER A 86 14.57 10.30 -2.21
N GLU A 87 14.52 10.29 -3.54
CA GLU A 87 13.33 9.81 -4.27
C GLU A 87 13.18 8.30 -4.08
N ARG A 88 14.27 7.54 -4.22
CA ARG A 88 14.28 6.10 -4.03
C ARG A 88 13.79 5.72 -2.63
N SER A 89 14.36 6.31 -1.58
CA SER A 89 13.93 6.05 -0.19
C SER A 89 12.50 6.51 0.11
N ARG A 90 11.95 7.50 -0.61
CA ARG A 90 10.54 7.91 -0.48
C ARG A 90 9.61 6.88 -1.11
N LEU A 91 9.98 6.33 -2.27
CA LEU A 91 9.22 5.31 -3.00
C LEU A 91 9.29 3.95 -2.29
N GLU A 92 10.46 3.56 -1.78
CA GLU A 92 10.67 2.35 -0.97
C GLU A 92 9.75 2.35 0.26
N ARG A 93 9.76 3.43 1.05
CA ARG A 93 8.88 3.60 2.22
C ARG A 93 7.39 3.52 1.88
N ALA A 94 6.99 3.93 0.68
CA ALA A 94 5.61 3.76 0.25
C ALA A 94 5.29 2.28 0.01
N CYS A 95 6.23 1.54 -0.55
CA CYS A 95 6.06 0.12 -0.88
C CYS A 95 6.08 -0.81 0.33
N GLU A 96 6.85 -0.50 1.38
CA GLU A 96 6.90 -1.26 2.64
C GLU A 96 5.51 -1.48 3.29
N ARG A 97 4.53 -0.65 2.96
CA ARG A 97 3.18 -0.72 3.52
C ARG A 97 2.25 -1.66 2.75
N LEU A 98 2.67 -2.16 1.59
CA LEU A 98 1.87 -3.03 0.71
C LEU A 98 1.91 -4.48 1.17
N ARG A 99 0.89 -5.25 0.78
CA ARG A 99 0.87 -6.70 0.96
C ARG A 99 1.22 -7.39 -0.37
N PRO A 100 1.79 -8.61 -0.35
CA PRO A 100 2.20 -9.32 -1.56
C PRO A 100 1.07 -9.47 -2.61
N ASN A 101 -0.16 -9.66 -2.16
CA ASN A 101 -1.33 -9.81 -3.03
C ASN A 101 -1.83 -8.50 -3.66
N GLU A 102 -1.25 -7.36 -3.29
CA GLU A 102 -1.69 -6.03 -3.72
C GLU A 102 -0.84 -5.47 -4.88
N TRP A 103 0.32 -6.07 -5.15
CA TRP A 103 1.28 -5.63 -6.19
C TRP A 103 0.66 -5.55 -7.59
N SER A 104 -0.11 -6.54 -8.00
CA SER A 104 -0.75 -6.58 -9.33
C SER A 104 -1.72 -5.40 -9.54
N LYS A 105 -2.50 -5.07 -8.51
CA LYS A 105 -3.42 -3.93 -8.51
C LYS A 105 -2.66 -2.62 -8.57
N LEU A 106 -1.60 -2.48 -7.80
CA LEU A 106 -0.74 -1.30 -7.83
C LEU A 106 -0.15 -1.06 -9.22
N ILE A 107 0.49 -2.09 -9.80
CA ILE A 107 1.13 -1.99 -11.11
C ILE A 107 0.13 -1.53 -12.17
N THR A 108 -1.06 -2.11 -12.19
CA THR A 108 -2.11 -1.77 -13.16
C THR A 108 -2.55 -0.31 -13.01
N LEU A 109 -2.81 0.11 -11.77
CA LEU A 109 -3.31 1.45 -11.46
C LEU A 109 -2.26 2.52 -11.73
N TRP A 110 -1.01 2.27 -11.34
CA TRP A 110 0.10 3.18 -11.59
C TRP A 110 0.43 3.28 -13.08
N LYS A 111 0.49 2.17 -13.83
CA LYS A 111 0.72 2.19 -15.29
C LYS A 111 -0.36 2.95 -16.05
N ALA A 112 -1.60 2.95 -15.56
CA ALA A 112 -2.66 3.77 -16.15
C ALA A 112 -2.43 5.27 -15.91
N ARG A 113 -1.98 5.64 -14.70
CA ARG A 113 -1.78 7.05 -14.29
C ARG A 113 -0.48 7.67 -14.81
N SER A 114 0.59 6.88 -14.90
CA SER A 114 1.91 7.38 -15.34
C SER A 114 1.89 7.93 -16.76
N LYS A 115 0.99 7.44 -17.63
CA LYS A 115 0.79 7.93 -19.00
C LYS A 115 0.34 9.40 -19.08
N SER A 116 -0.34 9.89 -18.04
CA SER A 116 -0.81 11.28 -17.97
C SER A 116 0.13 12.20 -17.18
N ALA A 117 1.29 11.70 -16.75
CA ALA A 117 2.21 12.48 -15.96
C ALA A 117 2.83 13.63 -16.78
N SER A 118 2.86 14.82 -16.19
CA SER A 118 3.28 16.06 -16.83
C SER A 118 4.66 16.55 -16.36
N SER A 119 5.20 15.93 -15.31
CA SER A 119 6.51 16.21 -14.74
C SER A 119 7.04 14.99 -14.01
N ARG A 120 8.35 14.97 -13.75
CA ARG A 120 9.01 13.96 -12.91
C ARG A 120 8.32 13.80 -11.55
N GLU A 121 8.07 14.91 -10.85
CA GLU A 121 7.38 14.88 -9.55
C GLU A 121 5.97 14.32 -9.67
N HIS A 122 5.26 14.65 -10.76
CA HIS A 122 3.93 14.12 -11.01
C HIS A 122 3.96 12.59 -11.24
N ILE A 123 5.04 12.02 -11.81
CA ILE A 123 5.23 10.55 -11.90
C ILE A 123 5.28 9.94 -10.50
N PHE A 124 6.05 10.55 -9.58
CA PHE A 124 6.17 10.06 -8.20
C PHE A 124 4.86 10.22 -7.42
N ASP A 125 4.19 11.35 -7.55
CA ASP A 125 2.91 11.59 -6.88
C ASP A 125 1.81 10.67 -7.42
N CYS A 126 1.81 10.37 -8.72
CA CYS A 126 0.95 9.35 -9.32
C CYS A 126 1.20 7.98 -8.69
N PHE A 127 2.47 7.58 -8.52
CA PHE A 127 2.82 6.31 -7.90
C PHE A 127 2.37 6.25 -6.44
N ILE A 128 2.72 7.24 -5.62
CA ILE A 128 2.38 7.28 -4.19
C ILE A 128 0.87 7.31 -4.00
N SER A 129 0.16 8.09 -4.81
CA SER A 129 -1.31 8.12 -4.79
C SER A 129 -1.91 6.77 -5.18
N SER A 130 -1.27 6.03 -6.09
CA SER A 130 -1.67 4.66 -6.45
C SER A 130 -1.51 3.68 -5.29
N VAL A 131 -0.38 3.75 -4.58
CA VAL A 131 -0.12 2.98 -3.36
C VAL A 131 -1.18 3.29 -2.30
N HIS A 132 -1.45 4.57 -2.06
CA HIS A 132 -2.44 5.00 -1.07
C HIS A 132 -3.83 4.47 -1.40
N GLU A 133 -4.26 4.51 -2.65
CA GLU A 133 -5.55 3.99 -3.07
C GLU A 133 -5.67 2.47 -2.86
N VAL A 134 -4.61 1.72 -3.18
CA VAL A 134 -4.56 0.28 -2.93
C VAL A 134 -4.74 0.01 -1.43
N ILE A 135 -4.02 0.72 -0.57
CA ILE A 135 -4.13 0.61 0.89
C ILE A 135 -5.53 1.01 1.39
N LEU A 136 -6.12 2.06 0.85
CA LEU A 136 -7.44 2.53 1.27
C LEU A 136 -8.56 1.59 0.82
N SER A 137 -8.34 0.83 -0.25
CA SER A 137 -9.30 -0.16 -0.78
C SER A 137 -9.38 -1.45 0.01
N ARG A 138 -8.53 -1.61 1.04
CA ARG A 138 -8.55 -2.78 1.92
C ARG A 138 -9.90 -2.89 2.64
N PRO A 139 -10.44 -4.11 2.81
CA PRO A 139 -11.63 -4.29 3.62
C PRO A 139 -11.33 -3.80 5.04
N ARG A 140 -12.14 -2.85 5.50
CA ARG A 140 -12.07 -2.34 6.87
C ARG A 140 -13.06 -3.12 7.74
N PRO A 141 -12.71 -3.40 9.01
CA PRO A 141 -13.70 -3.91 9.95
C PRO A 141 -14.91 -2.95 9.97
N PRO A 142 -16.14 -3.49 10.00
CA PRO A 142 -17.34 -2.69 9.94
C PRO A 142 -17.36 -1.72 11.12
N SER A 143 -17.55 -0.43 10.86
CA SER A 143 -17.72 0.52 11.94
C SER A 143 -19.03 0.25 12.68
N VAL A 144 -19.15 0.70 13.93
CA VAL A 144 -20.44 0.68 14.66
C VAL A 144 -21.55 1.34 13.83
N GLY A 145 -21.23 2.40 13.09
CA GLY A 145 -22.16 3.05 12.15
C GLY A 145 -22.59 2.14 10.99
N ASP A 146 -21.69 1.30 10.46
CA ASP A 146 -22.02 0.33 9.41
C ASP A 146 -22.89 -0.80 9.96
N VAL A 147 -22.62 -1.25 11.18
CA VAL A 147 -23.45 -2.26 11.88
C VAL A 147 -24.86 -1.71 12.14
N VAL A 148 -24.97 -0.49 12.68
CA VAL A 148 -26.27 0.16 12.92
C VAL A 148 -27.02 0.41 11.62
N ARG A 149 -26.34 0.91 10.57
CA ARG A 149 -26.96 1.14 9.25
C ARG A 149 -27.42 -0.18 8.61
N LYS A 150 -26.64 -1.25 8.72
CA LYS A 150 -27.01 -2.59 8.28
C LYS A 150 -28.24 -3.07 9.05
N TYR A 151 -28.27 -2.91 10.37
CA TYR A 151 -29.41 -3.28 11.22
C TYR A 151 -30.68 -2.52 10.83
N MET A 152 -30.62 -1.19 10.67
CA MET A 152 -31.78 -0.39 10.23
C MET A 152 -32.32 -0.83 8.87
N ARG A 153 -31.43 -1.15 7.91
CA ARG A 153 -31.81 -1.67 6.59
C ARG A 153 -32.33 -3.10 6.62
N SER A 154 -31.90 -3.90 7.59
CA SER A 154 -32.35 -5.29 7.77
C SER A 154 -33.70 -5.35 8.48
N ALA A 155 -33.96 -4.40 9.39
CA ALA A 155 -35.22 -4.27 10.12
C ALA A 155 -36.39 -3.74 9.28
N SER A 156 -36.11 -3.16 8.09
CA SER A 156 -37.16 -2.63 7.19
C SER A 156 -37.76 -3.66 6.24
N SER A 157 -37.37 -4.94 6.34
CA SER A 157 -37.97 -6.00 5.52
C SER A 157 -39.20 -6.59 6.20
N VAL A 158 -40.38 -6.35 5.62
CA VAL A 158 -41.67 -6.91 6.04
C VAL A 158 -41.72 -8.45 5.88
N ASN A 159 -40.76 -9.04 5.15
CA ASN A 159 -40.62 -10.48 4.90
C ASN A 159 -39.33 -11.10 5.48
N ALA A 160 -38.64 -10.45 6.43
CA ALA A 160 -37.46 -11.06 7.06
C ALA A 160 -37.86 -12.29 7.90
N VAL A 161 -37.72 -13.47 7.33
CA VAL A 161 -37.88 -14.75 8.03
C VAL A 161 -36.71 -14.93 8.98
N SER A 162 -36.99 -14.91 10.27
CA SER A 162 -36.01 -15.14 11.34
C SER A 162 -35.73 -16.63 11.49
N ASP A 163 -34.78 -17.18 10.71
CA ASP A 163 -34.30 -18.57 10.84
C ASP A 163 -33.22 -18.71 11.94
N SER A 164 -33.54 -18.27 13.14
CA SER A 164 -32.78 -18.63 14.34
C SER A 164 -33.73 -18.75 15.53
N PRO A 165 -33.57 -19.76 16.40
CA PRO A 165 -34.55 -20.06 17.44
C PRO A 165 -34.64 -18.86 18.37
N ARG A 166 -35.81 -18.22 18.37
CA ARG A 166 -36.15 -17.15 19.32
C ARG A 166 -36.08 -17.74 20.72
N ILE A 167 -34.99 -17.50 21.43
CA ILE A 167 -34.97 -17.57 22.88
C ILE A 167 -35.99 -16.51 23.34
N MET A 168 -37.05 -16.98 23.98
CA MET A 168 -38.18 -16.17 24.44
C MET A 168 -37.68 -14.90 25.16
N GLY A 169 -38.14 -13.73 24.71
CA GLY A 169 -38.12 -12.51 25.52
C GLY A 169 -37.08 -11.44 25.19
N SER A 170 -36.52 -11.37 23.98
CA SER A 170 -35.57 -10.30 23.62
C SER A 170 -35.98 -9.51 22.38
N THR A 171 -37.00 -8.67 22.50
CA THR A 171 -37.09 -7.46 21.67
C THR A 171 -36.05 -6.47 22.16
N ARG A 172 -34.77 -6.72 21.91
CA ARG A 172 -33.72 -5.74 22.21
C ARG A 172 -33.88 -4.56 21.26
N SER A 173 -34.64 -3.59 21.74
CA SER A 173 -34.62 -2.22 21.22
C SER A 173 -33.17 -1.74 21.24
N LEU A 174 -32.75 -0.96 20.23
CA LEU A 174 -31.44 -0.29 20.26
C LEU A 174 -31.27 0.60 21.50
N ALA A 175 -32.36 0.95 22.19
CA ALA A 175 -32.33 1.64 23.47
C ALA A 175 -31.69 0.81 24.62
N ASP A 176 -31.61 -0.52 24.48
CA ASP A 176 -31.12 -1.43 25.53
C ASP A 176 -29.71 -1.97 25.26
N VAL A 177 -29.09 -1.61 24.13
CA VAL A 177 -27.74 -2.09 23.78
C VAL A 177 -26.71 -1.04 24.22
N SER A 178 -25.94 -1.37 25.26
CA SER A 178 -24.89 -0.48 25.77
C SER A 178 -23.72 -0.38 24.79
N PHE A 179 -23.02 0.76 24.77
CA PHE A 179 -21.85 1.00 23.91
C PHE A 179 -20.76 -0.09 24.05
N ARG A 180 -20.62 -0.68 25.25
CA ARG A 180 -19.69 -1.78 25.53
C ARG A 180 -20.06 -3.10 24.82
N GLN A 181 -21.35 -3.37 24.66
CA GLN A 181 -21.81 -4.56 23.92
C GLN A 181 -21.64 -4.40 22.41
N LEU A 182 -21.70 -3.17 21.88
CA LEU A 182 -21.43 -2.92 20.46
C LEU A 182 -19.95 -3.07 20.12
N SER A 183 -19.03 -2.79 21.07
CA SER A 183 -17.60 -3.00 20.87
C SER A 183 -17.15 -4.47 20.94
N GLU A 184 -17.96 -5.37 21.52
CA GLU A 184 -17.67 -6.82 21.52
C GLU A 184 -18.09 -7.52 20.21
N ILE A 185 -18.90 -6.86 19.36
CA ILE A 185 -19.45 -7.40 18.11
C ILE A 185 -18.62 -6.98 16.88
N VAL A 186 -17.79 -5.94 17.00
CA VAL A 186 -16.86 -5.43 15.97
C VAL A 186 -15.48 -6.01 16.18
#